data_AF-A0A953S4K3-F1
#
_entry.id   AF-A0A953S4K3-F1
#
_cell.length_a   1.000
_cell.length_b   1.000
_cell.length_c   1.000
_cell.angle_alpha   90.00
_cell.angle_beta   90.00
_cell.angle_gamma   90.00
#
_symmetry.space_group_name_H-M   'P 1'
#
loop_
_entity.id
_entity.type
_entity.pdbx_description
1 polymer ?
#
loop_
_entity_poly.entity_id
_entity_poly.type
_entity_poly.pdbx_seq_one_letter_code
_entity_poly.pdbx_strand_id
1 'polypeptide(L)'
;MNWIRTVAVYLSTAGVLYLVLAYIGDLSIRQSIVLALLMASLAVGIITIAAAKPAGRFNPYYVRIDPNWYDLLIDFKLIDKPEEWHAIQKSFEGLPTTEYRVLRSGICFTVVHQSEDFERTLVYSDNHRAFVSEVDFEEDVEPIRVEHTNPFGEPNTCDVRLFMKSGGHGYNLGIRVPGRWWDQVKGACPKPIKEIDDHPTGRVELILATISHREFDLYWEPVEWSSTFYDKTAKQIRGRRDEQRQKLGWKTIEHDADLGAELGIDFPESIEHKYFNVEHRGI
;
A
#
# COMPACT_ATOMS: atom_id res chain seq x y z
N MET A 1 -6.28 36.62 2.52
CA MET A 1 -7.24 37.11 1.50
C MET A 1 -8.18 36.01 0.96
N ASN A 2 -7.75 34.74 0.89
CA ASN A 2 -8.57 33.66 0.31
C ASN A 2 -9.82 33.25 1.13
N TRP A 3 -9.80 33.36 2.47
CA TRP A 3 -10.92 32.92 3.31
C TRP A 3 -12.20 33.75 3.11
N ILE A 4 -12.06 35.07 2.90
CA ILE A 4 -13.19 35.98 2.65
C ILE A 4 -13.91 35.60 1.35
N ARG A 5 -13.13 35.24 0.31
CA ARG A 5 -13.68 34.80 -0.97
C ARG A 5 -14.45 33.49 -0.84
N THR A 6 -13.92 32.53 -0.08
CA THR A 6 -14.60 31.24 0.16
C THR A 6 -15.92 31.43 0.92
N VAL A 7 -15.92 32.27 1.96
CA VAL A 7 -17.15 32.59 2.73
C VAL A 7 -18.18 33.28 1.85
N ALA A 8 -17.77 34.23 1.00
CA ALA A 8 -18.67 34.92 0.08
C ALA A 8 -19.30 33.97 -0.95
N VAL A 9 -18.52 33.04 -1.53
CA VAL A 9 -19.02 32.02 -2.47
C VAL A 9 -19.98 31.06 -1.79
N TYR A 10 -19.66 30.61 -0.57
CA TYR A 10 -20.53 29.74 0.22
C TYR A 10 -21.89 30.40 0.49
N LEU A 11 -21.91 31.64 1.01
CA LEU A 11 -23.14 32.35 1.34
C LEU A 11 -23.98 32.67 0.09
N SER A 12 -23.33 33.01 -1.02
CA SER A 12 -24.02 33.25 -2.30
C SER A 12 -24.68 31.97 -2.81
N THR A 13 -23.98 30.84 -2.76
CA THR A 13 -24.50 29.53 -3.19
C THR A 13 -25.66 29.09 -2.29
N ALA A 14 -25.53 29.22 -0.97
CA ALA A 14 -26.59 28.94 -0.02
C ALA A 14 -27.83 29.83 -0.26
N GLY A 15 -27.65 31.12 -0.55
CA GLY A 15 -28.74 32.03 -0.88
C GLY A 15 -29.51 31.61 -2.13
N VAL A 16 -28.81 31.24 -3.21
CA VAL A 16 -29.45 30.78 -4.46
C VAL A 16 -30.21 29.47 -4.22
N LEU A 17 -29.62 28.51 -3.52
CA LEU A 17 -30.26 27.22 -3.23
C LEU A 17 -31.49 27.39 -2.33
N TYR A 18 -31.43 28.30 -1.35
CA TYR A 18 -32.58 28.65 -0.52
C TYR A 18 -33.75 29.16 -1.35
N LEU A 19 -33.50 30.10 -2.28
CA LEU A 19 -34.54 30.66 -3.13
C LEU A 19 -35.19 29.59 -4.02
N VAL A 20 -34.39 28.69 -4.60
CA VAL A 20 -34.90 27.57 -5.39
C VAL A 20 -35.76 26.64 -4.54
N LEU A 21 -35.30 26.24 -3.36
CA LEU A 21 -36.03 25.31 -2.50
C LEU A 21 -37.33 25.91 -1.93
N ALA A 22 -37.31 27.19 -1.58
CA ALA A 22 -38.46 27.88 -0.99
C ALA A 22 -39.53 28.22 -2.03
N TYR A 23 -39.14 28.67 -3.24
CA TYR A 23 -40.10 29.19 -4.23
C TYR A 23 -40.44 28.20 -5.35
N ILE A 24 -39.55 27.25 -5.65
CA ILE A 24 -39.79 26.23 -6.68
C ILE A 24 -40.12 24.89 -6.03
N GLY A 25 -39.44 24.54 -4.94
CA GLY A 25 -39.67 23.29 -4.21
C GLY A 25 -40.84 23.32 -3.23
N ASP A 26 -41.45 24.49 -2.99
CA ASP A 26 -42.53 24.73 -2.01
C ASP A 26 -42.23 24.17 -0.61
N LEU A 27 -40.94 24.13 -0.25
CA LEU A 27 -40.50 23.65 1.06
C LEU A 27 -40.68 24.75 2.11
N SER A 28 -40.99 24.34 3.33
CA SER A 28 -41.10 25.28 4.45
C SER A 28 -39.79 26.06 4.64
N ILE A 29 -39.90 27.34 5.04
CA ILE A 29 -38.75 28.24 5.22
C ILE A 29 -37.63 27.57 6.04
N ARG A 30 -38.00 26.84 7.10
CA ARG A 30 -37.04 26.16 7.98
C ARG A 30 -36.31 25.01 7.26
N GLN A 31 -37.02 24.21 6.47
CA GLN A 31 -36.41 23.13 5.68
C GLN A 31 -35.52 23.69 4.58
N SER A 32 -35.97 24.74 3.89
CA SER A 32 -35.21 25.40 2.82
C SER A 32 -33.89 25.99 3.31
N ILE A 33 -33.86 26.61 4.50
CA ILE A 33 -32.61 27.13 5.09
C ILE A 33 -31.63 25.99 5.40
N VAL A 34 -32.10 24.92 6.06
CA VAL A 34 -31.25 23.79 6.45
C VAL A 34 -30.70 23.07 5.22
N LEU A 35 -31.55 22.76 4.24
CA LEU A 35 -31.11 22.09 3.01
C LEU A 35 -30.17 22.97 2.18
N ALA A 36 -30.42 24.27 2.09
CA ALA A 36 -29.58 25.18 1.33
C ALA A 36 -28.17 25.27 1.90
N LEU A 37 -28.03 25.33 3.24
CA LEU A 37 -26.72 25.31 3.90
C LEU A 37 -26.02 23.97 3.70
N LEU A 38 -26.75 22.84 3.79
CA LEU A 38 -26.19 21.51 3.60
C LEU A 38 -25.77 21.26 2.14
N MET A 39 -26.57 21.70 1.17
CA MET A 39 -26.22 21.59 -0.24
C MET A 39 -25.12 22.58 -0.63
N ALA A 40 -25.05 23.77 -0.04
CA ALA A 40 -23.93 24.69 -0.23
C ALA A 40 -22.62 24.13 0.36
N SER A 41 -22.68 23.44 1.51
CA SER A 41 -21.48 22.81 2.09
C SER A 41 -21.01 21.63 1.23
N LEU A 42 -21.94 20.82 0.71
CA LEU A 42 -21.63 19.77 -0.27
C LEU A 42 -21.08 20.35 -1.57
N ALA A 43 -21.70 21.39 -2.12
CA ALA A 43 -21.26 22.03 -3.36
C ALA A 43 -19.88 22.68 -3.22
N VAL A 44 -19.62 23.37 -2.10
CA VAL A 44 -18.28 23.91 -1.82
C VAL A 44 -17.27 22.78 -1.62
N GLY A 45 -17.64 21.68 -0.95
CA GLY A 45 -16.82 20.48 -0.84
C GLY A 45 -16.49 19.87 -2.21
N ILE A 46 -17.49 19.75 -3.09
CA ILE A 46 -17.31 19.25 -4.45
C ILE A 46 -16.43 20.21 -5.25
N ILE A 47 -16.64 21.53 -5.18
CA ILE A 47 -15.85 22.53 -5.91
C ILE A 47 -14.41 22.60 -5.39
N THR A 48 -14.18 22.43 -4.09
CA THR A 48 -12.81 22.41 -3.53
C THR A 48 -12.10 21.10 -3.87
N ILE A 49 -12.82 19.99 -3.98
CA ILE A 49 -12.31 18.70 -4.47
C ILE A 49 -12.10 18.73 -6.00
N ALA A 50 -12.98 19.41 -6.73
CA ALA A 50 -12.99 19.53 -8.19
C ALA A 50 -12.21 20.75 -8.72
N ALA A 51 -11.60 21.55 -7.83
CA ALA A 51 -10.53 22.45 -8.22
C ALA A 51 -9.46 21.54 -8.81
N ALA A 52 -9.42 21.50 -10.16
CA ALA A 52 -8.68 20.53 -10.93
C ALA A 52 -7.32 20.35 -10.29
N LYS A 53 -7.07 19.16 -9.72
CA LYS A 53 -5.71 18.79 -9.34
C LYS A 53 -4.87 19.08 -10.58
N PRO A 54 -3.78 19.87 -10.46
CA PRO A 54 -2.93 20.11 -11.61
C PRO A 54 -2.59 18.74 -12.21
N ALA A 55 -2.80 18.61 -13.52
CA ALA A 55 -2.57 17.35 -14.23
C ALA A 55 -1.19 16.83 -13.81
N GLY A 56 -1.18 15.65 -13.21
CA GLY A 56 0.01 15.01 -12.70
C GLY A 56 0.67 14.24 -13.83
N ARG A 57 1.95 14.50 -14.09
CA ARG A 57 2.77 13.60 -14.87
C ARG A 57 3.19 12.45 -13.96
N PHE A 58 2.76 11.25 -14.33
CA PHE A 58 3.22 10.01 -13.73
C PHE A 58 4.65 9.70 -14.19
N ASN A 59 5.53 9.43 -13.24
CA ASN A 59 6.88 8.94 -13.47
C ASN A 59 6.94 7.45 -13.10
N PRO A 60 7.29 6.55 -14.05
CA PRO A 60 7.44 5.13 -13.76
C PRO A 60 8.43 4.88 -12.62
N TYR A 61 8.15 3.87 -11.82
CA TYR A 61 8.98 3.54 -10.68
C TYR A 61 9.08 2.04 -10.44
N TYR A 62 10.25 1.65 -9.93
CA TYR A 62 10.56 0.29 -9.52
C TYR A 62 10.30 0.14 -8.02
N VAL A 63 9.79 -1.03 -7.62
CA VAL A 63 9.58 -1.42 -6.22
C VAL A 63 10.18 -2.80 -6.00
N ARG A 64 10.90 -2.95 -4.89
CA ARG A 64 11.41 -4.21 -4.37
C ARG A 64 10.95 -4.37 -2.94
N ILE A 65 10.49 -5.57 -2.61
CA ILE A 65 10.01 -5.94 -1.29
C ILE A 65 10.76 -7.19 -0.85
N ASP A 66 11.58 -7.04 0.19
CA ASP A 66 12.35 -8.12 0.78
C ASP A 66 11.79 -8.42 2.17
N PRO A 67 11.17 -9.58 2.39
CA PRO A 67 10.75 -9.96 3.74
C PRO A 67 11.95 -10.24 4.65
N ASN A 68 11.83 -9.86 5.92
CA ASN A 68 12.74 -10.28 6.97
C ASN A 68 12.41 -11.73 7.35
N TRP A 69 12.80 -12.66 6.48
CA TRP A 69 12.37 -14.06 6.54
C TRP A 69 12.66 -14.73 7.88
N TYR A 70 13.83 -14.50 8.46
CA TYR A 70 14.18 -15.10 9.75
C TYR A 70 13.16 -14.73 10.85
N ASP A 71 12.90 -13.44 11.04
CA ASP A 71 11.97 -12.95 12.05
C ASP A 71 10.54 -13.37 11.73
N LEU A 72 10.12 -13.27 10.47
CA LEU A 72 8.79 -13.64 10.02
C LEU A 72 8.51 -15.14 10.26
N LEU A 73 9.45 -16.02 9.90
CA LEU A 73 9.24 -17.47 9.99
C LEU A 73 9.26 -17.95 11.45
N ILE A 74 10.15 -17.40 12.29
CA ILE A 74 10.23 -17.77 13.71
C ILE A 74 9.02 -17.24 14.48
N ASP A 75 8.68 -15.95 14.32
CA ASP A 75 7.62 -15.33 15.09
C ASP A 75 6.25 -15.98 14.81
N PHE A 76 6.03 -16.39 13.56
CA PHE A 76 4.82 -17.09 13.15
C PHE A 76 4.91 -18.62 13.28
N LYS A 77 5.97 -19.16 13.90
CA LYS A 77 6.16 -20.61 14.12
C LYS A 77 6.05 -21.45 12.85
N LEU A 78 6.48 -20.88 11.73
CA LEU A 78 6.65 -21.60 10.48
C LEU A 78 7.93 -22.43 10.48
N ILE A 79 8.89 -22.02 11.31
CA ILE A 79 10.06 -22.81 11.69
C ILE A 79 10.20 -22.75 13.22
N ASP A 80 10.68 -23.82 13.83
CA ASP A 80 10.82 -23.91 15.29
C ASP A 80 12.20 -23.44 15.76
N LYS A 81 13.21 -23.61 14.91
CA LYS A 81 14.63 -23.52 15.27
C LYS A 81 15.42 -22.63 14.33
N PRO A 82 16.34 -21.79 14.82
CA PRO A 82 17.24 -20.99 13.98
C PRO A 82 18.05 -21.85 12.99
N GLU A 83 18.38 -23.08 13.36
CA GLU A 83 19.11 -24.01 12.50
C GLU A 83 18.32 -24.41 11.24
N GLU A 84 16.99 -24.42 11.30
CA GLU A 84 16.12 -24.70 10.14
C GLU A 84 16.22 -23.60 9.09
N TRP A 85 16.31 -22.34 9.52
CA TRP A 85 16.54 -21.23 8.61
C TRP A 85 17.87 -21.37 7.86
N HIS A 86 18.95 -21.71 8.58
CA HIS A 86 20.23 -21.95 7.94
C HIS A 86 20.22 -23.15 6.98
N ALA A 87 19.45 -24.20 7.29
CA ALA A 87 19.27 -25.32 6.37
C ALA A 87 18.52 -24.91 5.10
N ILE A 88 17.47 -24.09 5.23
CA ILE A 88 16.73 -23.51 4.10
C ILE A 88 17.66 -22.65 3.24
N GLN A 89 18.45 -21.76 3.84
CA GLN A 89 19.42 -20.92 3.11
C GLN A 89 20.42 -21.77 2.31
N LYS A 90 21.01 -22.79 2.95
CA LYS A 90 21.94 -23.72 2.28
C LYS A 90 21.30 -24.48 1.13
N SER A 91 20.02 -24.82 1.23
CA SER A 91 19.30 -25.51 0.15
C SER A 91 19.24 -24.69 -1.15
N PHE A 92 19.36 -23.36 -1.05
CA PHE A 92 19.36 -22.46 -2.20
C PHE A 92 20.73 -22.23 -2.84
N GLU A 93 21.84 -22.51 -2.13
CA GLU A 93 23.20 -22.26 -2.63
C GLU A 93 23.55 -23.10 -3.87
N GLY A 94 22.94 -24.27 -4.02
CA GLY A 94 23.15 -25.17 -5.16
C GLY A 94 22.17 -24.98 -6.33
N LEU A 95 21.20 -24.08 -6.21
CA LEU A 95 20.15 -23.90 -7.23
C LEU A 95 20.51 -22.80 -8.24
N PRO A 96 20.10 -22.95 -9.51
CA PRO A 96 20.33 -21.92 -10.53
C PRO A 96 19.80 -20.55 -10.08
N THR A 97 20.59 -19.50 -10.30
CA THR A 97 20.15 -18.11 -10.07
C THR A 97 19.06 -17.67 -11.03
N THR A 98 18.84 -18.42 -12.11
CA THR A 98 17.83 -18.16 -13.14
C THR A 98 16.41 -18.51 -12.72
N GLU A 99 16.23 -19.41 -11.75
CA GLU A 99 14.91 -19.78 -11.24
C GLU A 99 14.48 -18.77 -10.16
N TYR A 100 13.32 -18.13 -10.34
CA TYR A 100 12.80 -17.21 -9.35
C TYR A 100 12.32 -17.96 -8.10
N ARG A 101 12.69 -17.47 -6.92
CA ARG A 101 12.20 -17.92 -5.62
C ARG A 101 12.03 -16.74 -4.70
N VAL A 102 10.84 -16.59 -4.13
CA VAL A 102 10.51 -15.44 -3.26
C VAL A 102 11.40 -15.35 -2.02
N LEU A 103 11.82 -16.49 -1.46
CA LEU A 103 12.73 -16.54 -0.31
C LEU A 103 14.11 -15.93 -0.58
N ARG A 104 14.55 -15.92 -1.85
CA ARG A 104 15.85 -15.36 -2.26
C ARG A 104 15.72 -13.95 -2.84
N SER A 105 14.67 -13.72 -3.63
CA SER A 105 14.58 -12.55 -4.50
C SER A 105 13.51 -11.55 -4.08
N GLY A 106 12.68 -11.87 -3.08
CA GLY A 106 11.56 -11.02 -2.69
C GLY A 106 10.51 -10.85 -3.80
N ILE A 107 9.74 -9.78 -3.73
CA ILE A 107 8.79 -9.36 -4.77
C ILE A 107 9.34 -8.07 -5.41
N CYS A 108 9.51 -8.08 -6.72
CA CYS A 108 10.03 -6.99 -7.53
C CYS A 108 9.07 -6.69 -8.66
N PHE A 109 8.69 -5.43 -8.80
CA PHE A 109 7.83 -5.00 -9.89
C PHE A 109 8.06 -3.53 -10.24
N THR A 110 7.67 -3.18 -11.45
CA THR A 110 7.77 -1.85 -12.00
C THR A 110 6.39 -1.33 -12.32
N VAL A 111 6.00 -0.19 -11.77
CA VAL A 111 4.77 0.50 -12.14
C VAL A 111 5.08 1.37 -13.35
N VAL A 112 4.61 0.93 -14.51
CA VAL A 112 4.89 1.56 -15.81
C VAL A 112 3.91 2.69 -16.09
N HIS A 113 2.68 2.53 -15.67
CA HIS A 113 1.64 3.54 -15.82
C HIS A 113 0.65 3.45 -14.66
N GLN A 114 0.17 4.59 -14.21
CA GLN A 114 -0.93 4.70 -13.27
C GLN A 114 -1.82 5.87 -13.68
N SER A 115 -3.13 5.66 -13.68
CA SER A 115 -4.11 6.73 -13.91
C SER A 115 -4.29 7.58 -12.65
N GLU A 116 -4.68 8.85 -12.82
CA GLU A 116 -4.86 9.80 -11.69
C GLU A 116 -5.96 9.37 -10.71
N ASP A 117 -6.94 8.60 -11.18
CA ASP A 117 -8.03 8.01 -10.39
C ASP A 117 -7.63 6.68 -9.73
N PHE A 118 -6.42 6.17 -9.98
CA PHE A 118 -5.91 4.88 -9.53
C PHE A 118 -6.72 3.66 -10.01
N GLU A 119 -7.66 3.84 -10.95
CA GLU A 119 -8.48 2.73 -11.47
C GLU A 119 -7.72 1.85 -12.47
N ARG A 120 -6.69 2.40 -13.13
CA ARG A 120 -5.90 1.70 -14.13
C ARG A 120 -4.43 1.79 -13.78
N THR A 121 -3.83 0.63 -13.56
CA THR A 121 -2.40 0.51 -13.35
C THR A 121 -1.85 -0.48 -14.37
N LEU A 122 -0.68 -0.18 -14.95
CA LEU A 122 0.09 -1.14 -15.71
C LEU A 122 1.34 -1.45 -14.90
N VAL A 123 1.43 -2.68 -14.42
CA VAL A 123 2.54 -3.17 -13.63
C VAL A 123 3.29 -4.22 -14.42
N TYR A 124 4.60 -4.09 -14.50
CA TYR A 124 5.48 -5.14 -15.00
C TYR A 124 6.02 -5.91 -13.80
N SER A 125 5.66 -7.19 -13.67
CA SER A 125 6.23 -8.09 -12.68
C SER A 125 7.64 -8.46 -13.12
N ASP A 126 8.65 -7.94 -12.43
CA ASP A 126 10.06 -8.19 -12.77
C ASP A 126 10.44 -9.66 -12.52
N ASN A 127 9.85 -10.29 -11.50
CA ASN A 127 10.09 -11.70 -11.19
C ASN A 127 9.53 -12.65 -12.25
N HIS A 128 8.29 -12.39 -12.73
CA HIS A 128 7.59 -13.25 -13.68
C HIS A 128 7.74 -12.81 -15.14
N ARG A 129 8.35 -11.65 -15.38
CA ARG A 129 8.52 -11.03 -16.71
C ARG A 129 7.20 -10.87 -17.47
N ALA A 130 6.16 -10.46 -16.76
CA ALA A 130 4.80 -10.35 -17.27
C ALA A 130 4.15 -9.03 -16.88
N PHE A 131 3.24 -8.54 -17.73
CA PHE A 131 2.42 -7.37 -17.41
C PHE A 131 1.13 -7.79 -16.72
N VAL A 132 0.77 -7.06 -15.67
CA VAL A 132 -0.46 -7.23 -14.89
C VAL A 132 -1.15 -5.88 -14.70
N SER A 133 -2.46 -5.90 -14.49
CA SER A 133 -3.29 -4.69 -14.36
C SER A 133 -3.38 -4.14 -12.94
N GLU A 134 -2.93 -4.91 -11.95
CA GLU A 134 -3.01 -4.56 -10.54
C GLU A 134 -1.86 -5.18 -9.75
N VAL A 135 -1.58 -4.59 -8.60
CA VAL A 135 -0.62 -5.13 -7.63
C VAL A 135 -1.34 -6.18 -6.78
N ASP A 136 -1.37 -7.39 -7.30
CA ASP A 136 -1.81 -8.61 -6.61
C ASP A 136 -0.79 -9.71 -6.92
N PHE A 137 0.19 -9.86 -6.02
CA PHE A 137 1.23 -10.87 -6.08
C PHE A 137 0.99 -11.92 -5.01
N GLU A 138 1.14 -13.18 -5.38
CA GLU A 138 1.04 -14.31 -4.47
C GLU A 138 2.09 -15.35 -4.85
N GLU A 139 3.06 -15.55 -3.97
CA GLU A 139 4.25 -16.35 -4.23
C GLU A 139 4.40 -17.50 -3.24
N ASP A 140 4.73 -18.68 -3.74
CA ASP A 140 4.99 -19.86 -2.90
C ASP A 140 6.31 -19.73 -2.13
N VAL A 141 6.27 -19.94 -0.82
CA VAL A 141 7.42 -19.83 0.09
C VAL A 141 8.14 -21.19 0.20
N GLU A 142 8.40 -21.84 -0.95
CA GLU A 142 9.08 -23.15 -0.96
C GLU A 142 10.53 -23.05 -0.50
N PRO A 143 11.00 -23.93 0.41
CA PRO A 143 10.44 -25.26 0.72
C PRO A 143 9.52 -25.31 1.96
N ILE A 144 9.11 -24.17 2.52
CA ILE A 144 8.38 -24.13 3.79
C ILE A 144 6.96 -24.62 3.59
N ARG A 145 6.63 -25.71 4.29
CA ARG A 145 5.30 -26.34 4.23
C ARG A 145 4.80 -26.62 5.63
N VAL A 146 3.50 -26.42 5.81
CA VAL A 146 2.82 -26.70 7.07
C VAL A 146 2.17 -28.07 6.97
N GLU A 147 2.59 -28.98 7.84
CA GLU A 147 1.94 -30.27 8.01
C GLU A 147 0.58 -30.08 8.68
N HIS A 148 -0.44 -30.73 8.13
CA HIS A 148 -1.76 -30.79 8.75
C HIS A 148 -2.43 -32.14 8.45
N THR A 149 -3.34 -32.54 9.32
CA THR A 149 -4.15 -33.73 9.11
C THR A 149 -5.41 -33.34 8.32
N ASN A 150 -5.63 -34.02 7.18
CA ASN A 150 -6.84 -33.83 6.40
C ASN A 150 -8.08 -34.38 7.17
N PRO A 151 -9.32 -34.09 6.73
CA PRO A 151 -10.53 -34.62 7.37
C PRO A 151 -10.59 -36.16 7.47
N PHE A 152 -9.78 -36.87 6.69
CA PHE A 152 -9.71 -38.33 6.63
C PHE A 152 -8.61 -38.92 7.53
N GLY A 153 -7.89 -38.08 8.28
CA GLY A 153 -6.82 -38.55 9.17
C GLY A 153 -5.45 -38.71 8.51
N GLU A 154 -5.31 -38.34 7.23
CA GLU A 154 -4.04 -38.49 6.51
C GLU A 154 -3.18 -37.23 6.64
N PRO A 155 -1.85 -37.38 6.79
CA PRO A 155 -0.93 -36.25 6.77
C PRO A 155 -0.95 -35.62 5.38
N ASN A 156 -1.14 -34.31 5.34
CA ASN A 156 -1.10 -33.51 4.14
C ASN A 156 -0.22 -32.28 4.40
N THR A 157 0.40 -31.76 3.35
CA THR A 157 1.21 -30.53 3.43
C THR A 157 0.48 -29.42 2.71
N CYS A 158 0.45 -28.24 3.31
CA CYS A 158 -0.06 -27.05 2.66
C CYS A 158 1.06 -26.04 2.49
N ASP A 159 1.09 -25.44 1.31
CA ASP A 159 2.05 -24.40 0.97
C ASP A 159 1.73 -23.11 1.72
N VAL A 160 2.79 -22.48 2.22
CA VAL A 160 2.76 -21.13 2.76
C VAL A 160 3.03 -20.17 1.61
N ARG A 161 2.26 -19.09 1.53
CA ARG A 161 2.41 -18.10 0.45
C ARG A 161 2.68 -16.72 1.01
N LEU A 162 3.61 -16.00 0.40
CA LEU A 162 3.77 -14.57 0.60
C LEU A 162 2.82 -13.85 -0.34
N PHE A 163 2.16 -12.79 0.13
CA PHE A 163 1.33 -11.98 -0.75
C PHE A 163 1.57 -10.48 -0.59
N MET A 164 1.33 -9.77 -1.68
CA MET A 164 1.16 -8.32 -1.72
C MET A 164 -0.11 -8.00 -2.49
N LYS A 165 -1.07 -7.35 -1.85
CA LYS A 165 -2.38 -7.06 -2.46
C LYS A 165 -2.81 -5.62 -2.29
N SER A 166 -3.47 -5.07 -3.31
CA SER A 166 -4.15 -3.79 -3.19
C SER A 166 -5.21 -3.81 -2.08
N GLY A 167 -5.22 -2.76 -1.26
CA GLY A 167 -6.19 -2.54 -0.20
C GLY A 167 -6.67 -1.08 -0.18
N GLY A 168 -7.70 -0.80 0.61
CA GLY A 168 -8.38 0.50 0.61
C GLY A 168 -7.50 1.70 1.05
N HIS A 169 -6.37 1.46 1.71
CA HIS A 169 -5.48 2.52 2.20
C HIS A 169 -4.02 2.37 1.73
N GLY A 170 -3.74 1.37 0.90
CA GLY A 170 -2.39 0.98 0.55
C GLY A 170 -2.29 -0.44 0.06
N TYR A 171 -1.07 -0.98 0.01
CA TYR A 171 -0.80 -2.36 -0.33
C TYR A 171 -0.57 -3.18 0.95
N ASN A 172 -1.35 -4.22 1.13
CA ASN A 172 -1.22 -5.15 2.25
C ASN A 172 -0.16 -6.19 1.94
N LEU A 173 0.76 -6.38 2.87
CA LEU A 173 1.80 -7.40 2.85
C LEU A 173 1.51 -8.43 3.94
N GLY A 174 1.68 -9.70 3.60
CA GLY A 174 1.38 -10.75 4.55
C GLY A 174 1.70 -12.14 4.07
N ILE A 175 1.26 -13.11 4.86
CA ILE A 175 1.38 -14.53 4.54
C ILE A 175 0.01 -15.19 4.54
N ARG A 176 -0.18 -16.12 3.62
CA ARG A 176 -1.34 -17.00 3.58
C ARG A 176 -0.94 -18.38 4.11
N VAL A 177 -1.70 -18.84 5.10
CA VAL A 177 -1.43 -20.09 5.83
C VAL A 177 -2.72 -20.92 5.96
N PRO A 178 -2.63 -22.22 6.29
CA PRO A 178 -3.82 -23.04 6.55
C PRO A 178 -4.56 -22.57 7.81
N GLY A 179 -5.88 -22.37 7.73
CA GLY A 179 -6.65 -21.86 8.86
C GLY A 179 -6.65 -22.77 10.07
N ARG A 180 -6.73 -24.09 9.86
CA ARG A 180 -6.66 -25.08 10.94
C ARG A 180 -5.35 -25.04 11.71
N TRP A 181 -4.24 -24.81 11.01
CA TRP A 181 -2.94 -24.66 11.65
C TRP A 181 -2.86 -23.34 12.40
N TRP A 182 -3.32 -22.24 11.79
CA TRP A 182 -3.34 -20.94 12.42
C TRP A 182 -4.13 -20.95 13.73
N ASP A 183 -5.29 -21.59 13.77
CA ASP A 183 -6.09 -21.75 14.99
C ASP A 183 -5.34 -22.42 16.15
N GLN A 184 -4.39 -23.31 15.85
CA GLN A 184 -3.59 -24.00 16.86
C GLN A 184 -2.45 -23.14 17.38
N VAL A 185 -1.80 -22.34 16.52
CA VAL A 185 -0.58 -21.61 16.87
C VAL A 185 -0.82 -20.14 17.24
N LYS A 186 -1.94 -19.54 16.81
CA LYS A 186 -2.21 -18.09 16.94
C LYS A 186 -2.09 -17.54 18.36
N GLY A 187 -2.38 -18.36 19.38
CA GLY A 187 -2.25 -17.96 20.78
C GLY A 187 -0.81 -17.69 21.24
N ALA A 188 0.18 -18.16 20.48
CA ALA A 188 1.60 -18.00 20.77
C ALA A 188 2.36 -17.20 19.71
N CYS A 189 1.68 -16.70 18.68
CA CYS A 189 2.26 -15.86 17.63
C CYS A 189 1.93 -14.38 17.89
N PRO A 190 2.72 -13.43 17.35
CA PRO A 190 2.35 -12.02 17.36
C PRO A 190 1.01 -11.79 16.65
N LYS A 191 0.24 -10.82 17.14
CA LYS A 191 -1.05 -10.47 16.54
C LYS A 191 -0.83 -9.78 15.18
N PRO A 192 -1.36 -10.31 14.06
CA PRO A 192 -1.33 -9.63 12.78
C PRO A 192 -2.19 -8.36 12.82
N ILE A 193 -1.99 -7.45 11.86
CA ILE A 193 -2.81 -6.23 11.73
C ILE A 193 -4.28 -6.61 11.47
N LYS A 194 -4.48 -7.60 10.59
CA LYS A 194 -5.79 -8.10 10.22
C LYS A 194 -5.69 -9.55 9.76
N GLU A 195 -6.72 -10.32 10.09
CA GLU A 195 -6.91 -11.71 9.65
C GLU A 195 -8.09 -11.72 8.66
N ILE A 196 -7.93 -12.38 7.51
CA ILE A 196 -8.99 -12.56 6.52
C ILE A 196 -9.13 -14.05 6.26
N ASP A 197 -10.27 -14.61 6.66
CA ASP A 197 -10.60 -16.01 6.45
C ASP A 197 -11.11 -16.22 5.01
N ASP A 198 -10.43 -17.08 4.26
CA ASP A 198 -10.89 -17.56 2.95
C ASP A 198 -11.57 -18.92 3.13
N HIS A 199 -12.86 -18.87 3.50
CA HIS A 199 -13.67 -20.07 3.74
C HIS A 199 -13.65 -21.09 2.59
N PRO A 200 -13.74 -20.68 1.30
CA PRO A 200 -13.61 -21.60 0.18
C PRO A 200 -12.33 -22.43 0.15
N THR A 201 -11.17 -21.83 0.48
CA THR A 201 -9.88 -22.54 0.40
C THR A 201 -9.42 -23.11 1.75
N GLY A 202 -10.09 -22.74 2.85
CA GLY A 202 -9.68 -23.11 4.21
C GLY A 202 -8.36 -22.46 4.63
N ARG A 203 -7.98 -21.37 3.97
CA ARG A 203 -6.77 -20.60 4.25
C ARG A 203 -7.11 -19.30 4.97
N VAL A 204 -6.11 -18.73 5.64
CA VAL A 204 -6.21 -17.44 6.32
C VAL A 204 -5.10 -16.56 5.81
N GLU A 205 -5.45 -15.34 5.40
CA GLU A 205 -4.49 -14.30 5.09
C GLU A 205 -4.17 -13.50 6.36
N LEU A 206 -2.91 -13.53 6.77
CA LEU A 206 -2.39 -12.76 7.89
C LEU A 206 -1.75 -11.49 7.33
N ILE A 207 -2.42 -10.36 7.46
CA ILE A 207 -1.88 -9.05 7.06
C ILE A 207 -0.91 -8.59 8.14
N LEU A 208 0.36 -8.46 7.76
CA LEU A 208 1.48 -8.19 8.66
C LEU A 208 1.97 -6.74 8.57
N ALA A 209 1.83 -6.12 7.39
CA ALA A 209 2.16 -4.71 7.18
C ALA A 209 1.27 -4.12 6.07
N THR A 210 1.16 -2.80 6.04
CA THR A 210 0.50 -2.07 4.94
C THR A 210 1.40 -0.92 4.50
N ILE A 211 1.74 -0.85 3.21
CA ILE A 211 2.41 0.30 2.61
C ILE A 211 1.34 1.29 2.15
N SER A 212 1.34 2.53 2.62
CA SER A 212 0.33 3.51 2.18
C SER A 212 0.47 3.83 0.69
N HIS A 213 -0.64 4.04 -0.02
CA HIS A 213 -0.60 4.57 -1.40
C HIS A 213 0.19 5.89 -1.49
N ARG A 214 0.14 6.68 -0.42
CA ARG A 214 0.88 7.95 -0.32
C ARG A 214 2.39 7.80 -0.35
N GLU A 215 2.90 6.61 -0.06
CA GLU A 215 4.33 6.30 -0.15
C GLU A 215 4.85 6.61 -1.56
N PHE A 216 4.01 6.40 -2.58
CA PHE A 216 4.33 6.56 -3.99
C PHE A 216 3.89 7.92 -4.57
N ASP A 217 3.36 8.84 -3.76
CA ASP A 217 2.93 10.18 -4.19
C ASP A 217 4.08 11.01 -4.80
N LEU A 218 5.34 10.65 -4.51
CA LEU A 218 6.52 11.34 -5.06
C LEU A 218 6.72 11.11 -6.56
N TYR A 219 6.08 10.08 -7.12
CA TYR A 219 6.15 9.75 -8.55
C TYR A 219 5.10 10.48 -9.39
N TRP A 220 4.44 11.46 -8.79
CA TRP A 220 3.47 12.34 -9.42
C TRP A 220 4.00 13.78 -9.39
N GLU A 221 4.41 14.28 -10.56
CA GLU A 221 4.96 15.63 -10.73
C GLU A 221 3.96 16.54 -11.44
N PRO A 222 4.00 17.86 -11.25
CA PRO A 222 3.17 18.76 -12.04
C PRO A 222 3.65 18.78 -13.50
N VAL A 223 2.72 18.76 -14.46
CA VAL A 223 3.05 18.87 -15.89
C VAL A 223 3.79 20.18 -16.22
N GLU A 224 3.47 21.27 -15.51
CA GLU A 224 4.16 22.55 -15.65
C GLU A 224 5.05 22.83 -14.43
N TRP A 225 6.28 23.27 -14.68
CA TRP A 225 7.20 23.65 -13.62
C TRP A 225 6.61 24.78 -12.76
N SER A 226 6.65 24.59 -11.44
CA SER A 226 6.13 25.55 -10.48
C SER A 226 7.07 25.61 -9.28
N SER A 227 7.69 26.76 -9.03
CA SER A 227 8.53 26.98 -7.84
C SER A 227 7.75 26.70 -6.54
N THR A 228 6.45 27.01 -6.52
CA THR A 228 5.59 26.74 -5.36
C THR A 228 5.37 25.26 -5.08
N PHE A 229 5.54 24.39 -6.09
CA PHE A 229 5.41 22.95 -5.90
C PHE A 229 6.54 22.41 -5.01
N TYR A 230 7.79 22.72 -5.32
CA TYR A 230 8.92 22.23 -4.53
C TYR A 230 8.99 22.88 -3.13
N ASP A 231 8.69 24.18 -3.02
CA ASP A 231 8.76 24.90 -1.75
C ASP A 231 7.70 24.48 -0.73
N LYS A 232 6.52 24.06 -1.20
CA LYS A 232 5.36 23.76 -0.33
C LYS A 232 4.81 22.36 -0.54
N THR A 233 4.45 22.00 -1.77
CA THR A 233 3.76 20.74 -2.07
C THR A 233 4.66 19.53 -1.82
N ALA A 234 5.90 19.53 -2.31
CA ALA A 234 6.85 18.45 -2.09
C ALA A 234 7.14 18.26 -0.59
N LYS A 235 7.33 19.35 0.15
CA LYS A 235 7.51 19.30 1.61
C LYS A 235 6.28 18.73 2.34
N GLN A 236 5.07 19.09 1.90
CA GLN A 236 3.83 18.53 2.43
C GLN A 236 3.63 17.06 2.06
N ILE A 237 4.07 16.62 0.88
CA ILE A 237 4.05 15.21 0.48
C ILE A 237 4.99 14.42 1.39
N ARG A 238 6.24 14.87 1.56
CA ARG A 238 7.21 14.24 2.47
C ARG A 238 6.68 14.15 3.91
N GLY A 239 6.19 15.26 4.46
CA GLY A 239 5.61 15.25 5.81
C GLY A 239 4.44 14.28 5.97
N ARG A 240 3.52 14.22 5.00
CA ARG A 240 2.41 13.25 5.02
C ARG A 240 2.88 11.81 4.88
N ARG A 241 3.93 11.55 4.09
CA ARG A 241 4.55 10.22 3.96
C ARG A 241 5.14 9.79 5.28
N ASP A 242 5.97 10.62 5.91
CA ASP A 242 6.62 10.30 7.19
C ASP A 242 5.60 10.07 8.31
N GLU A 243 4.53 10.88 8.37
CA GLU A 243 3.41 10.66 9.29
C GLU A 243 2.72 9.30 9.07
N GLN A 244 2.49 8.89 7.81
CA GLN A 244 1.89 7.58 7.51
C GLN A 244 2.86 6.44 7.81
N ARG A 245 4.14 6.58 7.47
CA ARG A 245 5.19 5.60 7.78
C ARG A 245 5.21 5.32 9.28
N GLN A 246 5.32 6.37 10.11
CA GLN A 246 5.30 6.24 11.57
C GLN A 246 4.00 5.60 12.09
N LYS A 247 2.85 6.03 11.57
CA LYS A 247 1.54 5.47 11.98
C LYS A 247 1.42 3.98 11.68
N LEU A 248 2.00 3.53 10.56
CA LEU A 248 1.95 2.16 10.07
C LEU A 248 3.15 1.30 10.53
N GLY A 249 4.04 1.85 11.37
CA GLY A 249 5.18 1.13 11.94
C GLY A 249 6.40 1.02 11.03
N TRP A 250 6.46 1.81 9.96
CA TRP A 250 7.62 1.89 9.06
C TRP A 250 8.63 2.93 9.53
N LYS A 251 9.91 2.62 9.31
CA LYS A 251 11.05 3.49 9.57
C LYS A 251 11.75 3.81 8.25
N THR A 252 12.15 5.05 8.05
CA THR A 252 12.97 5.43 6.90
C THR A 252 14.40 4.96 7.12
N ILE A 253 15.00 4.33 6.12
CA ILE A 253 16.43 4.05 6.08
C ILE A 253 17.09 5.24 5.38
N GLU A 254 17.89 6.00 6.13
CA GLU A 254 18.70 7.06 5.56
C GLU A 254 19.90 6.43 4.85
N HIS A 255 19.97 6.61 3.53
CA HIS A 255 21.19 6.35 2.76
C HIS A 255 22.13 7.54 2.93
N ASP A 256 23.44 7.28 2.90
CA ASP A 256 24.48 8.28 3.12
C ASP A 256 24.39 9.39 2.07
N ALA A 257 23.73 10.50 2.43
CA ALA A 257 23.29 11.55 1.51
C ALA A 257 24.48 12.26 0.83
N ASP A 258 25.63 12.27 1.49
CA ASP A 258 26.85 12.91 1.02
C ASP A 258 27.41 12.21 -0.23
N LEU A 259 27.32 10.87 -0.31
CA LEU A 259 27.75 10.10 -1.48
C LEU A 259 26.82 10.29 -2.70
N GLY A 260 25.54 10.52 -2.46
CA GLY A 260 24.52 10.62 -3.53
C GLY A 260 24.55 11.99 -4.19
N ALA A 261 24.72 13.05 -3.39
CA ALA A 261 24.86 14.42 -3.87
C ALA A 261 26.17 14.63 -4.64
N GLU A 262 27.28 14.02 -4.20
CA GLU A 262 28.57 14.11 -4.89
C GLU A 262 28.61 13.33 -6.22
N LEU A 263 27.87 12.22 -6.31
CA LEU A 263 27.85 11.36 -7.50
C LEU A 263 26.67 11.64 -8.45
N GLY A 264 25.74 12.53 -8.07
CA GLY A 264 24.51 12.78 -8.84
C GLY A 264 23.60 11.55 -8.89
N ILE A 265 23.68 10.66 -7.89
CA ILE A 265 22.90 9.42 -7.81
C ILE A 265 21.71 9.68 -6.88
N ASP A 266 20.51 9.57 -7.43
CA ASP A 266 19.27 9.55 -6.64
C ASP A 266 19.18 8.16 -6.00
N PHE A 267 19.50 8.08 -4.70
CA PHE A 267 19.45 6.80 -3.98
C PHE A 267 17.99 6.30 -3.90
N PRO A 268 17.76 4.98 -3.99
CA PRO A 268 16.45 4.43 -3.75
C PRO A 268 15.95 4.82 -2.37
N GLU A 269 14.66 5.17 -2.28
CA GLU A 269 13.99 5.35 -1.00
C GLU A 269 13.77 3.97 -0.39
N SER A 270 14.23 3.78 0.85
CA SER A 270 14.11 2.51 1.56
C SER A 270 13.35 2.73 2.87
N ILE A 271 12.36 1.88 3.11
CA ILE A 271 11.62 1.83 4.37
C ILE A 271 11.66 0.42 4.97
N GLU A 272 11.78 0.36 6.29
CA GLU A 272 11.87 -0.86 7.07
C GLU A 272 10.68 -0.97 8.01
N HIS A 273 10.06 -2.15 8.00
CA HIS A 273 9.10 -2.62 8.98
C HIS A 273 9.66 -3.89 9.61
N LYS A 274 9.11 -4.30 10.76
CA LYS A 274 9.56 -5.50 11.49
C LYS A 274 9.75 -6.72 10.58
N TYR A 275 8.81 -6.96 9.67
CA TYR A 275 8.79 -8.14 8.81
C TYR A 275 9.16 -7.88 7.34
N PHE A 276 9.33 -6.63 6.92
CA PHE A 276 9.54 -6.30 5.50
C PHE A 276 10.43 -5.08 5.33
N ASN A 277 11.28 -5.13 4.32
CA ASN A 277 11.97 -3.99 3.76
C ASN A 277 11.38 -3.69 2.38
N VAL A 278 11.20 -2.41 2.09
CA VAL A 278 10.70 -1.95 0.80
C VAL A 278 11.67 -0.92 0.28
N GLU A 279 12.16 -1.14 -0.93
CA GLU A 279 13.00 -0.21 -1.67
C GLU A 279 12.25 0.22 -2.93
N HIS A 280 12.24 1.51 -3.24
CA HIS A 280 11.64 2.00 -4.47
C HIS A 280 12.39 3.19 -5.05
N ARG A 281 12.38 3.32 -6.39
CA ARG A 281 13.06 4.41 -7.10
C ARG A 281 12.39 4.73 -8.43
N GLY A 282 12.54 5.97 -8.90
CA GLY A 282 12.11 6.35 -10.24
C GLY A 282 12.96 5.67 -11.32
N ILE A 283 12.43 5.58 -12.54
CA ILE A 283 13.09 5.01 -13.73
C ILE A 283 13.37 6.09 -14.77
#